data_AF-A0A1B2CX72-F1
#
_entry.id   AF-A0A1B2CX72-F1
#
_cell.length_a   1.000
_cell.length_b   1.000
_cell.length_c   1.000
_cell.angle_alpha   90.00
_cell.angle_beta   90.00
_cell.angle_gamma   90.00
#
_symmetry.space_group_name_H-M   'P 1'
#
loop_
_entity.id
_entity.type
_entity.pdbx_description
1 polymer ?
#
loop_
_entity_poly.entity_id
_entity_poly.type
_entity_poly.pdbx_seq_one_letter_code
_entity_poly.pdbx_strand_id
1 'polypeptide(L)' 'LAALMDIIEATGAIQVFYNHLYDPVSLVRDHR' A
#
# COMPACT_ATOMS: atom_id res chain seq x y z
N LEU A 1 -1.78 2.31 -6.23
CA LEU A 1 -1.57 0.86 -6.08
C LEU A 1 -0.50 0.33 -7.05
N ALA A 2 -0.56 0.66 -8.35
CA ALA A 2 0.43 0.22 -9.36
C ALA A 2 1.90 0.37 -8.92
N ALA A 3 2.29 1.56 -8.47
CA ALA A 3 3.67 1.79 -8.01
C ALA A 3 4.11 0.87 -6.85
N LEU A 4 3.19 0.50 -5.95
CA LEU A 4 3.52 -0.40 -4.83
C LEU A 4 3.69 -1.84 -5.33
N MET A 5 2.90 -2.26 -6.33
CA MET A 5 3.01 -3.58 -6.96
C MET A 5 4.32 -3.71 -7.73
N ASP A 6 4.73 -2.68 -8.47
CA ASP A 6 6.00 -2.68 -9.21
C ASP A 6 7.20 -2.86 -8.26
N ILE A 7 7.15 -2.23 -7.07
CA ILE A 7 8.18 -2.38 -6.04
C ILE A 7 8.16 -3.80 -5.45
N ILE A 8 6.97 -4.35 -5.17
CA ILE A 8 6.81 -5.71 -4.65
C ILE A 8 7.41 -6.72 -5.64
N GLU A 9 7.11 -6.59 -6.93
CA GLU A 9 7.64 -7.46 -7.98
C GLU A 9 9.16 -7.31 -8.13
N ALA A 10 9.67 -6.08 -8.15
CA ALA A 10 11.10 -5.82 -8.30
C ALA A 10 11.96 -6.29 -7.11
N THR A 11 11.38 -6.33 -5.91
CA THR A 11 12.10 -6.68 -4.67
C THR A 11 11.84 -8.10 -4.17
N GLY A 12 10.78 -8.76 -4.66
CA GLY A 12 10.33 -10.05 -4.15
C GLY A 12 9.73 -9.99 -2.74
N ALA A 13 9.23 -8.82 -2.33
CA ALA A 13 8.60 -8.65 -1.01
C ALA A 13 7.32 -9.48 -0.88
N ILE A 14 7.12 -10.15 0.25
CA ILE A 14 5.95 -11.01 0.49
C ILE A 14 4.85 -10.33 1.32
N GLN A 15 5.18 -9.21 1.97
CA GLN A 15 4.27 -8.51 2.86
C GLN A 15 4.61 -7.02 2.93
N VAL A 16 3.59 -6.18 3.06
CA VAL A 16 3.72 -4.73 3.26
C VAL A 16 3.21 -4.38 4.64
N PHE A 17 4.00 -3.60 5.37
CA PHE A 17 3.63 -3.05 6.67
C PHE A 17 3.52 -1.53 6.55
N TYR A 18 2.42 -0.97 7.03
CA TYR A 18 2.23 0.47 7.08
C TYR A 18 1.28 0.82 8.24
N ASN A 19 1.32 2.07 8.67
CA ASN A 19 0.39 2.60 9.65
C ASN A 19 -0.79 3.24 8.93
N HIS A 20 -2.00 3.05 9.48
CA HIS A 20 -3.18 3.71 8.95
C HIS A 20 -3.16 5.21 9.25
N LEU A 21 -3.52 5.99 8.24
CA LEU A 21 -3.86 7.39 8.40
C LEU A 21 -5.38 7.52 8.44
N TYR A 22 -5.87 8.46 9.24
CA TYR A 22 -7.31 8.66 9.48
C TYR A 22 -7.92 9.79 8.64
N ASP A 23 -7.17 10.36 7.70
CA ASP A 23 -7.75 11.31 6.76
C ASP A 23 -8.69 10.57 5.77
N PRO A 24 -9.75 11.23 5.28
CA PRO A 24 -10.75 10.58 4.44
C PRO A 24 -10.16 9.93 3.18
N VAL A 25 -9.09 10.49 2.61
CA VAL A 25 -8.48 9.97 1.39
C VAL A 25 -7.73 8.67 1.68
N SER A 26 -6.92 8.66 2.75
CA SER A 26 -6.18 7.47 3.15
C SER A 26 -7.10 6.33 3.59
N LEU A 27 -8.18 6.61 4.32
CA LEU A 27 -9.15 5.58 4.72
C LEU A 27 -9.79 4.88 3.51
N VAL A 28 -10.19 5.66 2.50
CA VAL A 28 -10.75 5.10 1.26
C VAL A 28 -9.67 4.38 0.46
N ARG A 29 -8.43 4.87 0.44
CA ARG A 29 -7.32 4.23 -0.30
C ARG A 29 -6.93 2.89 0.32
N ASP A 30 -6.81 2.82 1.64
CA ASP A 30 -6.28 1.65 2.34
C ASP A 30 -7.31 0.51 2.46
N HIS A 31 -8.60 0.81 2.31
CA HIS A 31 -9.68 -0.18 2.25
C HIS A 31 -9.90 -0.77 0.84
N ARG A 32 -9.23 -0.25 -0.18
CA ARG A 32 -9.35 -0.70 -1.58
C ARG A 32 -8.25 -1.66 -1.97
#